data_AF-A0A6B0BE95-F1
#
_entry.id   AF-A0A6B0BE95-F1
#
_cell.length_a   1.000
_cell.length_b   1.000
_cell.length_c   1.000
_cell.angle_alpha   90.00
_cell.angle_beta   90.00
_cell.angle_gamma   90.00
#
_symmetry.space_group_name_H-M   'P 1'
#
loop_
_entity.id
_entity.type
_entity.pdbx_description
1 polymer ?
#
loop_
_entity_poly.entity_id
_entity_poly.type
_entity_poly.pdbx_seq_one_letter_code
_entity_poly.pdbx_strand_id
1 'polypeptide(L)'
;IVTSHHLHPRYTTPIEKVKSCLNHIESLEEVQALNLKFYYGQEIRITDQILNDIDRKVITGINDSRYLLIEFPSNEVPHYTDQLFFELQSKGFVPIIAHPERNKAISQNLDILYDLINKGALSQVTTASLAGISGKKIRKLAIQMIENNLTHFIGSDAHNTEIRPFLMKDLFNDKKLRDYYEGMNGFISNAKLVVDDKKIPKRMPQQDYKQKRWFGL
;
A
#
# COMPACT_ATOMS: atom_id res chain seq x y z
N ILE A 1 6.79 -9.56 2.55
CA ILE A 1 6.61 -8.69 3.74
C ILE A 1 5.26 -9.05 4.32
N VAL A 2 5.22 -9.55 5.55
CA VAL A 2 3.95 -9.80 6.26
C VAL A 2 3.50 -8.51 6.92
N THR A 3 2.23 -8.13 6.74
CA THR A 3 1.68 -6.85 7.20
C THR A 3 0.35 -7.07 7.92
N SER A 4 0.36 -7.88 8.98
CA SER A 4 -0.84 -8.10 9.80
C SER A 4 -1.39 -6.77 10.34
N HIS A 5 -2.71 -6.66 10.47
CA HIS A 5 -3.33 -5.46 11.01
C HIS A 5 -2.85 -5.17 12.44
N HIS A 6 -2.38 -3.94 12.66
CA HIS A 6 -2.02 -3.44 13.99
C HIS A 6 -3.27 -3.27 14.87
N LEU A 7 -4.35 -2.73 14.30
CA LEU A 7 -5.65 -2.60 14.95
C LEU A 7 -6.72 -3.32 14.14
N HIS A 8 -7.34 -4.29 14.78
CA HIS A 8 -8.56 -4.94 14.31
C HIS A 8 -9.67 -4.64 15.34
N PRO A 9 -10.97 -4.55 14.95
CA PRO A 9 -12.06 -4.29 15.89
C PRO A 9 -12.15 -5.22 17.11
N ARG A 10 -11.46 -6.37 17.07
CA ARG A 10 -11.45 -7.39 18.13
C ARG A 10 -10.11 -7.54 18.87
N TYR A 11 -9.02 -6.99 18.34
CA TYR A 11 -7.69 -7.20 18.91
C TYR A 11 -6.68 -6.17 18.39
N THR A 12 -5.69 -5.88 19.22
CA THR A 12 -4.50 -5.11 18.84
C THR A 12 -3.33 -6.09 18.67
N THR A 13 -2.51 -5.89 17.64
CA THR A 13 -1.33 -6.72 17.36
C THR A 13 -0.08 -5.84 17.40
N PRO A 14 0.59 -5.74 18.56
CA PRO A 14 1.88 -5.07 18.65
C PRO A 14 2.90 -5.73 17.74
N ILE A 15 3.89 -4.97 17.26
CA ILE A 15 4.88 -5.49 16.32
C ILE A 15 5.64 -6.70 16.87
N GLU A 16 5.95 -6.72 18.16
CA GLU A 16 6.68 -7.83 18.78
C GLU A 16 5.91 -9.17 18.67
N LYS A 17 4.57 -9.12 18.68
CA LYS A 17 3.74 -10.30 18.40
C LYS A 17 3.87 -10.76 16.95
N VAL A 18 3.89 -9.82 15.99
CA VAL A 18 4.11 -10.14 14.57
C VAL A 18 5.48 -10.80 14.37
N LYS A 19 6.54 -10.23 14.96
CA LYS A 19 7.90 -10.78 14.91
C LYS A 19 7.96 -12.18 15.51
N SER A 20 7.37 -12.38 16.69
CA SER A 20 7.33 -13.70 17.34
C SER A 20 6.58 -14.75 16.51
N CYS A 21 5.43 -14.39 15.93
CA CYS A 21 4.69 -15.29 15.05
C CYS A 21 5.46 -15.60 13.76
N LEU A 22 6.14 -14.61 13.19
CA LEU A 22 6.95 -14.81 11.98
C LEU A 22 8.14 -15.74 12.25
N ASN A 23 8.86 -15.54 13.36
CA ASN A 23 9.95 -16.43 13.77
C ASN A 23 9.47 -17.88 13.95
N HIS A 24 8.27 -18.06 14.50
CA HIS A 24 7.69 -19.39 14.60
C HIS A 24 7.38 -19.99 13.22
N ILE A 25 6.77 -19.22 12.32
CA ILE A 25 6.49 -19.67 10.94
C ILE A 25 7.78 -20.04 10.20
N GLU A 26 8.84 -19.23 10.32
CA GLU A 26 10.14 -19.51 9.70
C GLU A 26 10.85 -20.74 10.30
N SER A 27 10.49 -21.15 11.52
CA SER A 27 11.03 -22.37 12.14
C SER A 27 10.42 -23.67 11.61
N LEU A 28 9.31 -23.60 10.86
CA LEU A 28 8.63 -24.77 10.31
C LEU A 28 9.40 -25.35 9.12
N GLU A 29 9.63 -26.66 9.11
CA GLU A 29 10.42 -27.36 8.08
C GLU A 29 9.84 -27.16 6.68
N GLU A 30 8.51 -27.20 6.56
CA GLU A 30 7.80 -26.99 5.30
C GLU A 30 7.98 -25.57 4.75
N VAL A 31 8.17 -24.57 5.62
CA VAL A 31 8.42 -23.17 5.22
C VAL A 31 9.88 -22.99 4.81
N GLN A 32 10.81 -23.60 5.55
CA GLN A 32 12.23 -23.58 5.20
C GLN A 32 12.48 -24.22 3.83
N ALA A 33 11.75 -25.30 3.51
CA ALA A 33 11.81 -25.97 2.22
C ALA A 33 11.41 -25.06 1.03
N LEU A 34 10.63 -24.00 1.27
CA LEU A 34 10.25 -23.03 0.22
C LEU A 34 11.35 -22.02 -0.12
N ASN A 35 12.42 -21.94 0.68
CA ASN A 35 13.53 -20.99 0.51
C ASN A 35 13.04 -19.53 0.33
N LEU A 36 12.02 -19.15 1.12
CA LEU A 36 11.45 -17.81 1.11
C LEU A 36 12.18 -16.92 2.10
N LYS A 37 12.39 -15.66 1.73
CA LYS A 37 12.85 -14.63 2.65
C LYS A 37 11.66 -13.81 3.15
N PHE A 38 11.41 -13.83 4.45
CA PHE A 38 10.37 -13.00 5.04
C PHE A 38 10.95 -11.70 5.60
N TYR A 39 10.05 -10.73 5.73
CA TYR A 39 10.25 -9.47 6.39
C TYR A 39 8.94 -9.15 7.11
N TYR A 40 9.00 -8.52 8.26
CA TYR A 40 7.82 -8.11 9.01
C TYR A 40 7.47 -6.64 8.73
N GLY A 41 6.25 -6.30 9.08
CA GLY A 41 5.68 -4.98 9.03
C GLY A 41 4.26 -5.05 9.59
N GLN A 42 3.53 -3.95 9.52
CA GLN A 42 2.13 -3.89 9.93
C GLN A 42 1.34 -3.11 8.89
N GLU A 43 0.09 -3.51 8.69
CA GLU A 43 -0.91 -2.60 8.13
C GLU A 43 -1.49 -1.78 9.29
N ILE A 44 -1.14 -0.50 9.31
CA ILE A 44 -1.40 0.41 10.42
C ILE A 44 -2.65 1.19 10.09
N ARG A 45 -3.77 0.84 10.72
CA ARG A 45 -4.97 1.68 10.67
C ARG A 45 -4.66 3.09 11.19
N ILE A 46 -5.03 4.12 10.43
CA ILE A 46 -4.83 5.51 10.85
C ILE A 46 -5.56 5.82 12.16
N THR A 47 -4.85 6.44 13.09
CA THR A 47 -5.37 7.01 14.34
C THR A 47 -4.59 8.28 14.67
N ASP A 48 -5.12 9.10 15.58
CA ASP A 48 -4.38 10.22 16.17
C ASP A 48 -3.26 9.78 17.13
N GLN A 49 -3.22 8.48 17.48
CA GLN A 49 -2.23 7.89 18.38
C GLN A 49 -0.99 7.34 17.68
N ILE A 50 -0.92 7.32 16.34
CA ILE A 50 0.19 6.69 15.59
C ILE A 50 1.57 7.17 16.10
N LEU A 51 1.74 8.47 16.35
CA LEU A 51 3.00 9.00 16.87
C LEU A 51 3.36 8.43 18.24
N ASN A 52 2.38 8.37 19.15
CA ASN A 52 2.55 7.78 20.47
C ASN A 52 2.85 6.27 20.37
N ASP A 53 2.19 5.56 19.45
CA ASP A 53 2.38 4.12 19.24
C ASP A 53 3.77 3.80 18.64
N ILE A 54 4.32 4.69 17.81
CA ILE A 54 5.72 4.62 17.36
C ILE A 54 6.67 4.83 18.54
N ASP A 55 6.47 5.90 19.34
CA ASP A 55 7.34 6.22 20.47
C ASP A 55 7.33 5.09 21.53
N ARG A 56 6.18 4.43 21.71
CA ARG A 56 6.02 3.26 22.59
C ARG A 56 6.46 1.93 21.96
N LYS A 57 6.94 1.94 20.71
CA LYS A 57 7.35 0.75 19.93
C LYS A 57 6.25 -0.31 19.79
N VAL A 58 4.99 0.12 19.76
CA VAL A 58 3.83 -0.75 19.50
C VAL A 58 3.70 -0.99 17.99
N ILE A 59 4.04 0.01 17.19
CA ILE A 59 4.13 -0.06 15.74
C ILE A 59 5.53 0.31 15.25
N THR A 60 5.92 -0.23 14.11
CA THR A 60 7.18 0.11 13.41
C THR A 60 6.93 0.18 11.90
N GLY A 61 7.85 0.80 11.17
CA GLY A 61 7.85 0.76 9.72
C GLY A 61 8.19 -0.62 9.17
N ILE A 62 7.92 -0.83 7.89
CA ILE A 62 8.19 -2.10 7.22
C ILE A 62 9.67 -2.46 7.40
N ASN A 63 9.95 -3.63 7.98
CA ASN A 63 11.31 -4.09 8.28
C ASN A 63 12.16 -3.05 9.06
N ASP A 64 11.55 -2.36 10.03
CA ASP A 64 12.16 -1.26 10.79
C ASP A 64 12.66 -0.07 9.94
N SER A 65 12.23 0.01 8.68
CA SER A 65 12.50 1.17 7.82
C SER A 65 11.64 2.37 8.20
N ARG A 66 11.89 3.51 7.56
CA ARG A 66 11.07 4.71 7.72
C ARG A 66 9.66 4.61 7.11
N TYR A 67 9.32 3.53 6.41
CA TYR A 67 8.09 3.43 5.62
C TYR A 67 6.95 2.81 6.42
N LEU A 68 5.85 3.55 6.60
CA LEU A 68 4.67 3.10 7.34
C LEU A 68 3.54 2.78 6.36
N LEU A 69 3.04 1.55 6.35
CA LEU A 69 1.86 1.18 5.56
C LEU A 69 0.60 1.56 6.34
N ILE A 70 -0.07 2.62 5.91
CA ILE A 70 -1.20 3.23 6.62
C ILE A 70 -2.51 2.96 5.88
N GLU A 71 -3.47 2.38 6.59
CA GLU A 71 -4.82 2.08 6.09
C GLU A 71 -5.83 3.13 6.58
N PHE A 72 -6.58 3.71 5.64
CA PHE A 72 -7.72 4.59 5.94
C PHE A 72 -9.00 3.81 6.26
N PRO A 73 -9.95 4.39 7.02
CA PRO A 73 -11.32 3.89 7.07
C PRO A 73 -11.90 3.77 5.65
N SER A 74 -12.68 2.73 5.37
CA SER A 74 -13.10 2.44 3.98
C SER A 74 -13.93 3.55 3.33
N ASN A 75 -14.63 4.38 4.12
CA ASN A 75 -15.56 5.38 3.61
C ASN A 75 -14.99 6.80 3.52
N GLU A 76 -13.88 7.09 4.19
CA GLU A 76 -13.41 8.47 4.39
C GLU A 76 -11.89 8.54 4.54
N VAL A 77 -11.36 9.74 4.36
CA VAL A 77 -10.00 10.09 4.77
C VAL A 77 -10.14 11.01 5.99
N PRO A 78 -9.59 10.66 7.17
CA PRO A 78 -9.77 11.47 8.37
C PRO A 78 -9.25 12.90 8.17
N HIS A 79 -9.95 13.90 8.71
CA HIS A 79 -9.60 15.32 8.50
C HIS A 79 -8.20 15.68 9.04
N TYR A 80 -7.69 14.93 10.01
CA TYR A 80 -6.36 15.14 10.61
C TYR A 80 -5.22 14.48 9.81
N THR A 81 -5.52 13.81 8.69
CA THR A 81 -4.53 13.05 7.89
C THR A 81 -3.39 13.93 7.42
N ASP A 82 -3.68 15.13 6.89
CA ASP A 82 -2.66 16.05 6.38
C ASP A 82 -1.66 16.46 7.46
N GLN A 83 -2.17 16.86 8.64
CA GLN A 83 -1.34 17.25 9.76
C GLN A 83 -0.52 16.06 10.28
N LEU A 84 -1.15 14.90 10.46
CA LEU A 84 -0.46 13.70 10.91
C LEU A 84 0.65 13.27 9.94
N PHE A 85 0.40 13.32 8.64
CA PHE A 85 1.41 12.97 7.63
C PHE A 85 2.57 13.95 7.64
N PHE A 86 2.31 15.25 7.80
CA PHE A 86 3.35 16.26 7.96
C PHE A 86 4.23 16.00 9.21
N GLU A 87 3.61 15.68 10.34
CA GLU A 87 4.32 15.37 11.60
C GLU A 87 5.17 14.09 11.48
N LEU A 88 4.62 13.04 10.85
CA LEU A 88 5.35 11.80 10.55
C LEU A 88 6.57 12.07 9.68
N GLN A 89 6.40 12.84 8.61
CA GLN A 89 7.49 13.20 7.70
C GLN A 89 8.55 14.06 8.38
N SER A 90 8.15 14.98 9.25
CA SER A 90 9.08 15.81 10.04
C SER A 90 9.93 14.97 11.00
N LYS A 91 9.41 13.82 11.45
CA LYS A 91 10.14 12.81 12.24
C LYS A 91 10.94 11.81 11.36
N GLY A 92 10.93 11.98 10.04
CA GLY A 92 11.68 11.16 9.09
C GLY A 92 10.95 9.94 8.54
N PHE A 93 9.69 9.71 8.94
CA PHE A 93 8.86 8.62 8.40
C PHE A 93 8.25 8.98 7.04
N VAL A 94 7.89 7.96 6.27
CA VAL A 94 7.23 8.12 4.97
C VAL A 94 5.93 7.29 4.96
N PRO A 95 4.76 7.95 4.97
CA PRO A 95 3.47 7.27 4.82
C PRO A 95 3.33 6.59 3.45
N ILE A 96 2.94 5.32 3.44
CA ILE A 96 2.46 4.58 2.28
C ILE A 96 0.97 4.30 2.50
N ILE A 97 0.11 4.92 1.70
CA ILE A 97 -1.34 4.71 1.76
C ILE A 97 -1.66 3.32 1.19
N ALA A 98 -2.22 2.45 2.02
CA ALA A 98 -2.68 1.13 1.63
C ALA A 98 -3.96 1.24 0.79
N HIS A 99 -3.95 0.55 -0.35
CA HIS A 99 -5.09 0.30 -1.24
C HIS A 99 -6.06 1.49 -1.42
N PRO A 100 -5.57 2.70 -1.78
CA PRO A 100 -6.40 3.89 -1.89
C PRO A 100 -7.53 3.74 -2.91
N GLU A 101 -7.41 2.82 -3.87
CA GLU A 101 -8.45 2.53 -4.85
C GLU A 101 -9.74 1.94 -4.25
N ARG A 102 -9.67 1.46 -3.00
CA ARG A 102 -10.81 0.90 -2.25
C ARG A 102 -11.44 1.92 -1.30
N ASN A 103 -10.80 3.06 -1.04
CA ASN A 103 -11.34 4.10 -0.20
C ASN A 103 -12.42 4.89 -0.95
N LYS A 104 -13.61 5.01 -0.36
CA LYS A 104 -14.76 5.65 -1.01
C LYS A 104 -14.51 7.13 -1.31
N ALA A 105 -13.96 7.89 -0.36
CA ALA A 105 -13.69 9.31 -0.55
C ALA A 105 -12.67 9.54 -1.69
N ILE A 106 -11.57 8.77 -1.70
CA ILE A 106 -10.58 8.84 -2.78
C ILE A 106 -11.19 8.40 -4.13
N SER A 107 -12.03 7.36 -4.13
CA SER A 107 -12.68 6.89 -5.37
C SER A 107 -13.66 7.91 -5.96
N GLN A 108 -14.25 8.76 -5.12
CA GLN A 108 -15.16 9.83 -5.53
C GLN A 108 -14.41 11.10 -5.93
N ASN A 109 -13.26 11.36 -5.30
CA ASN A 109 -12.41 12.50 -5.59
C ASN A 109 -10.93 12.11 -5.52
N LEU A 110 -10.34 11.85 -6.69
CA LEU A 110 -8.94 11.45 -6.81
C LEU A 110 -7.95 12.56 -6.40
N ASP A 111 -8.41 13.83 -6.33
CA ASP A 111 -7.59 14.95 -5.86
C ASP A 111 -7.11 14.74 -4.43
N ILE A 112 -7.88 14.03 -3.61
CA ILE A 112 -7.49 13.70 -2.24
C ILE A 112 -6.17 12.89 -2.25
N LEU A 113 -6.07 11.88 -3.11
CA LEU A 113 -4.84 11.10 -3.23
C LEU A 113 -3.72 11.94 -3.87
N TYR A 114 -4.03 12.68 -4.92
CA TYR A 114 -3.05 13.57 -5.57
C TYR A 114 -2.39 14.51 -4.56
N ASP A 115 -3.16 15.20 -3.72
CA ASP A 115 -2.63 16.15 -2.74
C ASP A 115 -1.75 15.45 -1.70
N LEU A 116 -2.14 14.27 -1.21
CA LEU A 116 -1.33 13.49 -0.26
C LEU A 116 0.00 13.04 -0.89
N ILE A 117 -0.02 12.56 -2.14
CA ILE A 117 1.20 12.17 -2.86
C ILE A 117 2.09 13.39 -3.15
N ASN A 118 1.50 14.51 -3.57
CA ASN A 118 2.22 15.75 -3.82
C ASN A 118 2.90 16.30 -2.55
N LYS A 119 2.28 16.10 -1.39
CA LYS A 119 2.86 16.38 -0.06
C LYS A 119 3.82 15.30 0.44
N GLY A 120 4.24 14.35 -0.40
CA GLY A 120 5.33 13.43 -0.08
C GLY A 120 4.90 12.04 0.42
N ALA A 121 3.60 11.75 0.55
CA ALA A 121 3.15 10.38 0.77
C ALA A 121 3.45 9.48 -0.44
N LEU A 122 3.26 8.18 -0.25
CA LEU A 122 3.32 7.14 -1.28
C LEU A 122 2.00 6.35 -1.24
N SER A 123 1.80 5.46 -2.21
CA SER A 123 0.61 4.59 -2.21
C SER A 123 0.89 3.22 -2.81
N GLN A 124 0.09 2.24 -2.39
CA GLN A 124 0.16 0.86 -2.83
C GLN A 124 -1.22 0.39 -3.33
N VAL A 125 -1.32 0.04 -4.61
CA VAL A 125 -2.56 -0.53 -5.19
C VAL A 125 -2.54 -2.06 -5.16
N THR A 126 -3.70 -2.70 -5.03
CA THR A 126 -3.73 -4.17 -4.87
C THR A 126 -3.73 -4.92 -6.19
N THR A 127 -3.15 -6.12 -6.22
CA THR A 127 -3.22 -7.00 -7.38
C THR A 127 -4.66 -7.36 -7.74
N ALA A 128 -5.54 -7.57 -6.75
CA ALA A 128 -6.95 -7.91 -6.99
C ALA A 128 -7.71 -6.78 -7.73
N SER A 129 -7.40 -5.52 -7.40
CA SER A 129 -7.95 -4.35 -8.09
C SER A 129 -7.50 -4.29 -9.55
N LEU A 130 -6.20 -4.47 -9.82
CA LEU A 130 -5.64 -4.46 -11.18
C LEU A 130 -6.14 -5.63 -12.03
N ALA A 131 -6.28 -6.82 -11.44
CA ALA A 131 -6.87 -7.99 -12.09
C ALA A 131 -8.37 -7.81 -12.42
N GLY A 132 -9.04 -6.89 -11.72
CA GLY A 132 -10.46 -6.61 -11.89
C GLY A 132 -11.41 -7.47 -11.07
N ILE A 133 -10.88 -8.24 -10.12
CA ILE A 133 -11.65 -9.06 -9.17
C ILE A 133 -12.46 -8.16 -8.24
N SER A 134 -11.88 -7.02 -7.82
CA SER A 134 -12.59 -5.99 -7.03
C SER A 134 -13.62 -5.18 -7.84
N GLY A 135 -13.84 -5.52 -9.11
CA GLY A 135 -14.83 -4.91 -9.98
C GLY A 135 -14.26 -3.89 -10.97
N LYS A 136 -14.99 -3.68 -12.07
CA LYS A 136 -14.54 -2.86 -13.21
C LYS A 136 -14.24 -1.40 -12.85
N LYS A 137 -15.02 -0.81 -11.93
CA LYS A 137 -14.82 0.58 -11.48
C LYS A 137 -13.52 0.73 -10.71
N ILE A 138 -13.25 -0.17 -9.76
CA ILE A 138 -12.01 -0.16 -8.96
C ILE A 138 -10.80 -0.42 -9.85
N ARG A 139 -10.90 -1.35 -10.81
CA ARG A 139 -9.83 -1.58 -11.79
C ARG A 139 -9.49 -0.33 -12.59
N LYS A 140 -10.52 0.35 -13.13
CA LYS A 140 -10.33 1.59 -13.89
C LYS A 140 -9.63 2.66 -13.04
N LEU A 141 -10.04 2.81 -11.79
CA LEU A 141 -9.44 3.75 -10.84
C LEU A 141 -7.97 3.40 -10.54
N ALA A 142 -7.66 2.12 -10.29
CA ALA A 142 -6.29 1.67 -10.03
C ALA A 142 -5.36 1.93 -11.24
N ILE A 143 -5.85 1.72 -12.46
CA ILE A 143 -5.12 2.07 -13.69
C ILE A 143 -4.93 3.58 -13.79
N GLN A 144 -5.97 4.37 -13.54
CA GLN A 144 -5.91 5.83 -13.56
C GLN A 144 -4.89 6.38 -12.54
N MET A 145 -4.78 5.77 -11.35
CA MET A 145 -3.75 6.10 -10.37
C MET A 145 -2.32 5.83 -10.90
N ILE A 146 -2.12 4.73 -11.65
CA ILE A 146 -0.84 4.43 -12.31
C ILE A 146 -0.53 5.46 -13.40
N GLU A 147 -1.49 5.73 -14.30
CA GLU A 147 -1.35 6.68 -15.40
C GLU A 147 -0.98 8.09 -14.92
N ASN A 148 -1.43 8.48 -13.73
CA ASN A 148 -1.23 9.82 -13.15
C ASN A 148 -0.08 9.88 -12.13
N ASN A 149 0.81 8.89 -12.11
CA ASN A 149 1.95 8.79 -11.19
C ASN A 149 1.55 8.85 -9.69
N LEU A 150 0.36 8.37 -9.33
CA LEU A 150 -0.14 8.34 -7.95
C LEU A 150 0.19 7.03 -7.24
N THR A 151 0.56 5.99 -7.98
CA THR A 151 0.91 4.65 -7.49
C THR A 151 2.43 4.45 -7.39
N HIS A 152 2.89 3.83 -6.30
CA HIS A 152 4.31 3.59 -6.05
C HIS A 152 4.66 2.11 -5.81
N PHE A 153 3.67 1.31 -5.42
CA PHE A 153 3.81 -0.10 -5.11
C PHE A 153 2.61 -0.91 -5.60
N ILE A 154 2.82 -2.21 -5.82
CA ILE A 154 1.76 -3.20 -5.96
C ILE A 154 1.92 -4.23 -4.84
N GLY A 155 0.86 -4.44 -4.08
CA GLY A 155 0.79 -5.43 -3.00
C GLY A 155 -0.29 -6.47 -3.30
N SER A 156 -0.10 -7.71 -2.85
CA SER A 156 -1.13 -8.73 -3.04
C SER A 156 -2.37 -8.46 -2.19
N ASP A 157 -2.15 -7.97 -0.97
CA ASP A 157 -3.20 -7.85 0.06
C ASP A 157 -3.96 -9.18 0.20
N ALA A 158 -3.19 -10.28 0.16
CA ALA A 158 -3.68 -11.64 0.19
C ALA A 158 -4.01 -12.08 1.63
N HIS A 159 -5.08 -12.84 1.79
CA HIS A 159 -5.54 -13.33 3.11
C HIS A 159 -5.76 -14.85 3.15
N ASN A 160 -5.98 -15.48 1.99
CA ASN A 160 -6.15 -16.94 1.85
C ASN A 160 -5.97 -17.35 0.38
N THR A 161 -6.01 -18.64 0.08
CA THR A 161 -5.79 -19.17 -1.28
C THR A 161 -7.03 -19.16 -2.18
N GLU A 162 -8.22 -18.85 -1.65
CA GLU A 162 -9.48 -19.01 -2.39
C GLU A 162 -10.15 -17.66 -2.71
N ILE A 163 -10.44 -16.85 -1.70
CA ILE A 163 -11.18 -15.60 -1.79
C ILE A 163 -10.24 -14.42 -2.07
N ARG A 164 -9.06 -14.39 -1.43
CA ARG A 164 -8.07 -13.30 -1.57
C ARG A 164 -6.65 -13.85 -1.77
N PRO A 165 -6.37 -14.49 -2.92
CA PRO A 165 -5.08 -15.13 -3.22
C PRO A 165 -4.00 -14.14 -3.69
N PHE A 166 -2.78 -14.67 -3.87
CA PHE A 166 -1.70 -13.96 -4.54
C PHE A 166 -1.89 -13.99 -6.05
N LEU A 167 -2.01 -12.81 -6.68
CA LEU A 167 -2.34 -12.67 -8.11
C LEU A 167 -1.26 -11.94 -8.91
N MET A 168 -0.05 -11.80 -8.36
CA MET A 168 1.00 -10.98 -8.97
C MET A 168 1.37 -11.47 -10.37
N LYS A 169 1.50 -12.80 -10.55
CA LYS A 169 1.84 -13.40 -11.85
C LYS A 169 0.70 -13.23 -12.87
N ASP A 170 -0.55 -13.32 -12.42
CA ASP A 170 -1.72 -13.21 -13.29
C ASP A 170 -1.84 -11.83 -13.93
N LEU A 171 -1.34 -10.77 -13.27
CA LEU A 171 -1.31 -9.44 -13.85
C LEU A 171 -0.49 -9.36 -15.15
N PHE A 172 0.59 -10.14 -15.25
CA PHE A 172 1.45 -10.18 -16.45
C PHE A 172 0.91 -11.07 -17.58
N ASN A 173 -0.21 -11.76 -17.33
CA ASN A 173 -0.95 -12.48 -18.36
C ASN A 173 -2.15 -11.66 -18.88
N ASP A 174 -2.52 -10.57 -18.22
CA ASP A 174 -3.62 -9.71 -18.62
C ASP A 174 -3.20 -8.75 -19.74
N LYS A 175 -3.62 -9.05 -20.97
CA LYS A 175 -3.33 -8.25 -22.16
C LYS A 175 -3.71 -6.77 -22.03
N LYS A 176 -4.71 -6.42 -21.21
CA LYS A 176 -5.12 -5.02 -20.98
C LYS A 176 -4.15 -4.26 -20.09
N LEU A 177 -3.24 -4.96 -19.39
CA LEU A 177 -2.22 -4.37 -18.54
C LEU A 177 -0.85 -4.27 -19.24
N ARG A 178 -0.73 -4.74 -20.49
CA ARG A 178 0.54 -4.84 -21.22
C ARG A 178 1.33 -3.52 -21.24
N ASP A 179 0.65 -2.41 -21.47
CA ASP A 179 1.27 -1.08 -21.54
C ASP A 179 1.82 -0.60 -20.17
N TYR A 180 1.42 -1.26 -19.08
CA TYR A 180 1.84 -0.93 -17.71
C TYR A 180 2.89 -1.89 -17.14
N TYR A 181 3.29 -2.94 -17.86
CA TYR A 181 4.19 -3.98 -17.32
C TYR A 181 5.53 -3.42 -16.83
N GLU A 182 6.11 -2.46 -17.55
CA GLU A 182 7.35 -1.80 -17.13
C GLU A 182 7.17 -1.05 -15.80
N GLY A 183 6.10 -0.25 -15.69
CA GLY A 183 5.74 0.47 -14.47
C GLY A 183 5.48 -0.49 -13.31
N MET A 184 4.75 -1.58 -13.56
CA MET A 184 4.49 -2.63 -12.56
C MET A 184 5.77 -3.30 -12.05
N ASN A 185 6.73 -3.61 -12.93
CA ASN A 185 8.04 -4.13 -12.53
C ASN A 185 8.81 -3.12 -11.67
N GLY A 186 8.70 -1.83 -11.98
CA GLY A 186 9.21 -0.74 -11.14
C GLY A 186 8.57 -0.74 -9.75
N PHE A 187 7.25 -0.85 -9.66
CA PHE A 187 6.51 -0.90 -8.38
C PHE A 187 6.88 -2.12 -7.54
N ILE A 188 7.10 -3.28 -8.17
CA ILE A 188 7.57 -4.50 -7.50
C ILE A 188 9.00 -4.28 -6.98
N SER A 189 9.88 -3.70 -7.80
CA SER A 189 11.27 -3.42 -7.44
C SER A 189 11.39 -2.41 -6.29
N ASN A 190 10.49 -1.42 -6.24
CA ASN A 190 10.43 -0.44 -5.16
C ASN A 190 10.23 -1.09 -3.79
N ALA A 191 9.54 -2.24 -3.70
CA ALA A 191 9.34 -2.94 -2.43
C ALA A 191 10.67 -3.35 -1.75
N LYS A 192 11.71 -3.66 -2.55
CA LYS A 192 13.05 -3.95 -2.02
C LYS A 192 13.72 -2.70 -1.43
N LEU A 193 13.46 -1.53 -2.01
CA LEU A 193 13.99 -0.26 -1.50
C LEU A 193 13.36 0.08 -0.15
N VAL A 194 12.07 -0.20 0.05
CA VAL A 194 11.40 -0.05 1.36
C VAL A 194 12.09 -0.91 2.41
N VAL A 195 12.28 -2.19 2.12
CA VAL A 195 12.94 -3.15 3.03
C VAL A 195 14.35 -2.71 3.41
N ASP A 196 15.08 -2.10 2.48
CA ASP A 196 16.45 -1.62 2.67
C ASP A 196 16.53 -0.18 3.23
N ASP A 197 15.40 0.43 3.59
CA ASP A 197 15.29 1.84 3.99
C ASP A 197 15.91 2.86 2.99
N LYS A 198 15.81 2.57 1.69
CA LYS A 198 16.30 3.41 0.60
C LYS A 198 15.20 4.31 0.06
N LYS A 199 15.59 5.48 -0.47
CA LYS A 199 14.65 6.44 -1.09
C LYS A 199 13.97 5.83 -2.32
N ILE A 200 12.65 5.98 -2.40
CA ILE A 200 11.85 5.55 -3.56
C ILE A 200 11.94 6.59 -4.68
N PRO A 201 12.25 6.21 -5.93
CA PRO A 201 12.12 7.10 -7.08
C PRO A 201 10.67 7.56 -7.24
N LYS A 202 10.47 8.88 -7.36
CA LYS A 202 9.14 9.47 -7.55
C LYS A 202 9.08 10.21 -8.89
N ARG A 203 7.94 10.09 -9.57
CA ARG A 203 7.56 10.96 -10.68
C ARG A 203 6.65 12.05 -10.14
N MET A 204 6.58 13.19 -10.83
CA MET A 204 5.65 14.25 -10.44
C MET A 204 4.21 13.73 -10.59
N PRO A 205 3.36 13.83 -9.54
CA PRO A 205 1.96 13.43 -9.66
C PRO A 205 1.24 14.31 -10.69
N GLN A 206 0.24 13.75 -11.36
CA GLN A 206 -0.53 14.41 -12.42
C GLN A 206 -2.03 14.38 -12.11
N GLN A 207 -2.80 15.25 -12.78
CA GLN A 207 -4.26 15.33 -12.68
C GLN A 207 -4.94 15.23 -14.05
N ASP A 208 -4.37 14.45 -14.98
CA ASP A 208 -4.87 14.33 -16.36
C ASP A 208 -6.27 13.72 -16.43
N TYR A 209 -6.71 13.04 -15.37
CA TYR A 209 -8.09 12.61 -15.19
C TYR A 209 -9.13 13.75 -15.17
N LYS A 210 -8.71 15.00 -14.96
CA LYS A 210 -9.57 16.19 -15.08
C LYS A 210 -9.80 16.61 -16.51
N GLN A 211 -8.89 16.25 -17.42
CA GLN A 211 -9.07 16.50 -18.83
C GLN A 211 -10.13 15.52 -19.32
N LYS A 212 -11.39 15.99 -19.44
CA LYS A 212 -12.40 15.26 -20.19
C LYS A 212 -11.77 14.97 -21.55
N ARG A 213 -11.65 13.69 -21.91
CA ARG A 213 -11.48 13.29 -23.30
C ARG A 213 -12.71 13.79 -24.06
N TRP A 214 -12.64 15.02 -24.51
CA TRP A 214 -13.54 15.60 -25.49
C TRP A 214 -13.12 14.98 -26.82
N PHE A 215 -13.44 13.70 -27.00
CA PHE A 215 -13.60 13.17 -28.34
C PHE A 215 -14.91 13.76 -28.84
N GLY A 216 -14.80 14.99 -29.34
CA GLY A 216 -15.72 15.51 -30.33
C GLY A 216 -15.53 14.73 -31.62
N LEU A 217 -16.67 14.42 -32.25
CA LEU A 217 -16.92 13.59 -33.45
C LEU A 217 -17.02 12.09 -33.19
#